data_AF-G6C6G3-F1
#
_entry.id   AF-G6C6G3-F1
#
_cell.length_a   1.000
_cell.length_b   1.000
_cell.length_c   1.000
_cell.angle_alpha   90.00
_cell.angle_beta   90.00
_cell.angle_gamma   90.00
#
_symmetry.space_group_name_H-M   'P 1'
#
loop_
_entity.id
_entity.type
_entity.pdbx_description
1 polymer ?
#
loop_
_entity_poly.entity_id
_entity_poly.type
_entity_poly.pdbx_seq_one_letter_code
_entity_poly.pdbx_strand_id
1 'polypeptide(L)'
;MEAKILYFVCEGITEVTLIKKLLEKNNYKSSSNDKEENKNLILFDLSSQKNIKIYLANCEGKDRCKKYVNSLLKSINDENFEIIFFLDADDSSKDVFFTGVKRTRDLVENILKNEDCSYSSYILPNDIEDGMTERLLNKCFLCNKTVKYIEETTFKEIEELKEIIINNKHKSLFMIMAALLAKKGVAHHFIENNFKSFDSKNEDLKKLENWILDKIS
;
A
#
# COMPACT_ATOMS: atom_id res chain seq x y z
N MET A 1 25.25 11.15 -13.73
CA MET A 1 24.56 9.87 -13.52
C MET A 1 23.09 10.12 -13.77
N GLU A 2 22.46 9.33 -14.62
CA GLU A 2 21.01 9.42 -14.82
C GLU A 2 20.29 9.01 -13.54
N ALA A 3 19.17 9.68 -13.24
CA ALA A 3 18.41 9.39 -12.04
C ALA A 3 17.79 7.98 -12.13
N LYS A 4 17.86 7.20 -11.05
CA LYS A 4 17.16 5.91 -10.98
C LYS A 4 15.66 6.19 -10.95
N ILE A 5 14.88 5.48 -11.77
CA ILE A 5 13.43 5.65 -11.81
C ILE A 5 12.74 4.46 -11.15
N LEU A 6 11.86 4.72 -10.19
CA LEU A 6 11.10 3.69 -9.49
C LEU A 6 9.61 3.84 -9.79
N TYR A 7 8.99 2.82 -10.38
CA TYR A 7 7.56 2.81 -10.65
C TYR A 7 6.84 1.93 -9.62
N PHE A 8 6.28 2.55 -8.58
CA PHE A 8 5.44 1.85 -7.60
C PHE A 8 4.05 1.63 -8.17
N VAL A 9 3.77 0.39 -8.57
CA VAL A 9 2.48 -0.09 -9.04
C VAL A 9 1.65 -0.48 -7.83
N CYS A 10 0.78 0.43 -7.40
CA CYS A 10 -0.08 0.27 -6.23
C CYS A 10 -1.48 -0.19 -6.63
N GLU A 11 -2.10 -1.02 -5.80
CA GLU A 11 -3.48 -1.46 -6.02
C GLU A 11 -4.48 -0.30 -5.99
N GLY A 12 -4.39 0.56 -4.97
CA GLY A 12 -5.28 1.67 -4.76
C GLY A 12 -4.58 2.95 -4.28
N ILE A 13 -5.39 3.99 -4.07
CA ILE A 13 -4.92 5.28 -3.54
C ILE A 13 -4.46 5.18 -2.08
N THR A 14 -4.94 4.19 -1.34
CA THR A 14 -4.58 3.97 0.07
C THR A 14 -3.09 3.64 0.19
N GLU A 15 -2.60 2.73 -0.65
CA GLU A 15 -1.21 2.31 -0.76
C GLU A 15 -0.31 3.46 -1.20
N VAL A 16 -0.72 4.18 -2.24
CA VAL A 16 -0.01 5.39 -2.74
C VAL A 16 0.20 6.39 -1.60
N THR A 17 -0.86 6.65 -0.83
CA THR A 17 -0.81 7.59 0.30
C THR A 17 0.08 7.08 1.42
N LEU A 18 0.06 5.77 1.72
CA LEU A 18 0.91 5.16 2.73
C LEU A 18 2.39 5.31 2.38
N ILE A 19 2.78 4.98 1.15
CA ILE A 19 4.17 5.14 0.68
C ILE A 19 4.61 6.60 0.81
N LYS A 20 3.79 7.54 0.32
CA LYS A 20 4.07 8.98 0.42
C LYS A 20 4.31 9.40 1.88
N LYS A 21 3.45 8.96 2.81
CA LYS A 21 3.62 9.29 4.24
C LYS A 21 4.84 8.68 4.89
N LEU A 22 5.21 7.47 4.52
CA LEU A 22 6.44 6.86 5.02
C LEU A 22 7.69 7.61 4.51
N LEU A 23 7.68 8.06 3.26
CA LEU A 23 8.74 8.90 2.72
C LEU A 23 8.83 10.25 3.44
N GLU A 24 7.70 10.95 3.59
CA GLU A 24 7.62 12.25 4.30
C GLU A 24 8.08 12.15 5.76
N LYS A 25 7.68 11.10 6.48
CA LYS A 25 8.12 10.81 7.85
C LYS A 25 9.64 10.71 7.95
N ASN A 26 10.31 10.23 6.90
CA ASN A 26 11.77 10.09 6.83
C ASN A 26 12.47 11.32 6.23
N ASN A 27 11.81 12.49 6.22
CA ASN A 27 12.31 13.75 5.70
C ASN A 27 12.60 13.77 4.19
N TYR A 28 12.05 12.81 3.44
CA TYR A 28 12.00 12.91 1.98
C TYR A 28 10.84 13.81 1.61
N LYS A 29 11.14 14.88 0.89
CA LYS A 29 10.16 15.86 0.44
C LYS A 29 10.25 15.89 -1.06
N SER A 30 9.13 15.66 -1.72
CA SER A 30 9.11 15.91 -3.14
C SER A 30 9.41 17.38 -3.42
N SER A 31 10.04 17.64 -4.56
CA SER A 31 10.15 19.01 -5.07
C SER A 31 8.73 19.61 -5.23
N SER A 32 8.60 20.93 -5.10
CA SER A 32 7.32 21.66 -5.17
C SER A 32 6.54 21.51 -6.50
N ASN A 33 7.04 20.69 -7.43
CA ASN A 33 6.44 20.33 -8.69
C ASN A 33 5.92 18.89 -8.68
N ASP A 34 5.31 18.42 -7.59
CA ASP A 34 4.40 17.27 -7.61
C ASP A 34 3.29 17.56 -8.63
N LYS A 35 3.58 17.24 -9.90
CA LYS A 35 2.57 17.20 -10.93
C LYS A 35 1.86 15.88 -10.73
N GLU A 36 0.57 15.93 -10.41
CA GLU A 36 -0.33 14.88 -10.86
C GLU A 36 -0.17 14.84 -12.39
N GLU A 37 0.70 13.96 -12.90
CA GLU A 37 0.89 13.82 -14.33
C GLU A 37 -0.42 13.35 -14.99
N ASN A 38 -1.22 12.60 -14.21
CA ASN A 38 -2.64 12.32 -14.38
C ASN A 38 -3.24 11.89 -13.03
N LYS A 39 -4.59 11.82 -12.89
CA LYS A 39 -5.28 11.42 -11.63
C LYS A 39 -4.76 10.15 -10.94
N ASN A 40 -4.10 9.27 -11.69
CA ASN A 40 -3.67 7.95 -11.26
C ASN A 40 -2.14 7.78 -11.19
N LEU A 41 -1.36 8.85 -11.38
CA LEU A 41 0.09 8.83 -11.31
C LEU A 41 0.62 10.07 -10.61
N ILE A 42 1.34 9.87 -9.51
CA ILE A 42 1.96 10.93 -8.73
C ILE A 42 3.48 10.80 -8.86
N LEU A 43 4.13 11.83 -9.38
CA LEU A 43 5.60 11.94 -9.35
C LEU A 43 6.03 12.49 -7.98
N PHE A 44 6.82 11.73 -7.25
CA PHE A 44 7.54 12.16 -6.04
C PHE A 44 9.03 12.29 -6.40
N ASP A 45 9.42 13.50 -6.78
CA ASP A 45 10.76 13.78 -7.30
C ASP A 45 11.76 14.02 -6.17
N LEU A 46 12.65 13.05 -5.99
CA LEU A 46 13.71 13.11 -4.99
C LEU A 46 15.05 13.56 -5.54
N SER A 47 15.15 13.94 -6.83
CA SER A 47 16.42 14.20 -7.53
C SER A 47 17.38 15.15 -6.79
N SER A 48 16.86 16.07 -5.99
CA SER A 48 17.65 17.01 -5.17
C SER A 48 18.22 16.42 -3.87
N GLN A 49 17.62 15.34 -3.36
CA GLN A 49 18.00 14.64 -2.13
C GLN A 49 18.73 13.32 -2.43
N LYS A 50 18.26 12.62 -3.45
CA LYS A 50 18.79 11.35 -3.98
C LYS A 50 18.59 11.39 -5.48
N ASN A 51 19.54 10.93 -6.29
CA ASN A 51 19.40 10.94 -7.75
C ASN A 51 18.35 9.91 -8.23
N ILE A 52 17.08 10.08 -7.83
CA ILE A 52 15.98 9.13 -7.89
C ILE A 52 14.67 9.88 -8.17
N LYS A 53 13.84 9.32 -9.04
CA LYS A 53 12.44 9.73 -9.25
C LYS A 53 11.52 8.57 -8.91
N ILE A 54 10.46 8.85 -8.16
CA ILE A 54 9.48 7.84 -7.76
C ILE A 54 8.15 8.17 -8.41
N TYR A 55 7.61 7.27 -9.19
CA TYR A 55 6.27 7.36 -9.75
C TYR A 55 5.34 6.43 -8.97
N LEU A 56 4.35 6.99 -8.27
CA LEU A 56 3.35 6.25 -7.51
C LEU A 56 2.08 6.11 -8.36
N ALA A 57 1.87 4.92 -8.89
CA ALA A 57 0.75 4.61 -9.77
C ALA A 57 -0.41 3.96 -8.99
N ASN A 58 -1.58 4.60 -9.01
CA ASN A 58 -2.84 4.01 -8.52
C ASN A 58 -3.50 3.22 -9.66
N CYS A 59 -3.47 1.89 -9.58
CA CYS A 59 -4.07 1.04 -10.63
C CYS A 59 -5.60 0.97 -10.57
N GLU A 60 -6.22 1.43 -9.49
CA GLU A 60 -7.66 1.28 -9.23
C GLU A 60 -8.14 -0.17 -9.26
N GLY A 61 -7.36 -1.04 -8.63
CA GLY A 61 -7.62 -2.47 -8.50
C GLY A 61 -6.56 -3.35 -9.15
N LYS A 62 -6.32 -4.49 -8.52
CA LYS A 62 -5.29 -5.47 -8.88
C LYS A 62 -5.39 -5.98 -10.32
N ASP A 63 -6.61 -6.19 -10.83
CA ASP A 63 -6.86 -6.67 -12.20
C ASP A 63 -6.38 -5.69 -13.29
N ARG A 64 -6.18 -4.42 -12.94
CA ARG A 64 -5.75 -3.38 -13.87
C ARG A 64 -4.24 -3.21 -13.92
N CYS A 65 -3.49 -3.76 -12.95
CA CYS A 65 -2.04 -3.66 -12.90
C CYS A 65 -1.38 -4.16 -14.19
N LYS A 66 -1.85 -5.29 -14.75
CA LYS A 66 -1.32 -5.83 -16.02
C LYS A 66 -1.43 -4.84 -17.17
N LYS A 67 -2.59 -4.22 -17.33
CA LYS A 67 -2.84 -3.24 -18.40
C LYS A 67 -1.95 -2.01 -18.20
N TYR A 68 -1.80 -1.54 -16.96
CA TYR A 68 -0.93 -0.42 -16.63
C TYR A 68 0.53 -0.73 -16.98
N VAL A 69 1.08 -1.84 -16.49
CA VAL A 69 2.48 -2.25 -16.72
C VAL A 69 2.77 -2.43 -18.21
N ASN A 70 1.88 -3.09 -18.95
CA ASN A 70 2.04 -3.24 -20.41
C ASN A 70 2.04 -1.90 -21.15
N SER A 71 1.31 -0.90 -20.66
CA SER A 71 1.32 0.45 -21.23
C SER A 71 2.61 1.18 -20.86
N LEU A 72 3.06 1.04 -19.61
CA LEU A 72 4.26 1.65 -19.08
C LEU A 72 5.50 1.18 -19.86
N LEU A 73 5.68 -0.13 -20.00
CA LEU A 73 6.82 -0.74 -20.70
C LEU A 73 6.91 -0.33 -22.18
N LYS A 74 5.79 -0.03 -22.83
CA LYS A 74 5.77 0.49 -24.20
C LYS A 74 6.17 1.96 -24.32
N SER A 75 6.14 2.70 -23.21
CA SER A 75 6.35 4.14 -23.16
C SER A 75 7.68 4.55 -22.53
N ILE A 76 8.25 3.69 -21.69
CA ILE A 76 9.56 3.91 -21.08
C ILE A 76 10.64 3.81 -22.17
N ASN A 77 11.48 4.84 -22.21
CA ASN A 77 12.70 4.85 -23.03
C ASN A 77 13.98 4.85 -22.15
N ASP A 78 13.83 5.01 -20.83
CA ASP A 78 14.94 5.02 -19.88
C ASP A 78 15.39 3.58 -19.59
N GLU A 79 16.70 3.32 -19.55
CA GLU A 79 17.24 1.99 -19.22
C GLU A 79 17.41 1.79 -17.70
N ASN A 80 17.38 2.85 -16.90
CA ASN A 80 17.63 2.81 -15.45
C ASN A 80 16.33 2.89 -14.62
N PHE A 81 15.43 1.91 -14.81
CA PHE A 81 14.18 1.83 -14.06
C PHE A 81 13.98 0.48 -13.35
N GLU A 82 13.16 0.50 -12.29
CA GLU A 82 12.65 -0.68 -11.60
C GLU A 82 11.14 -0.56 -11.41
N ILE A 83 10.40 -1.64 -11.72
CA ILE A 83 8.95 -1.73 -11.44
C ILE A 83 8.77 -2.38 -10.07
N ILE A 84 8.05 -1.70 -9.17
CA ILE A 84 7.85 -2.14 -7.79
C ILE A 84 6.35 -2.37 -7.57
N PHE A 85 5.95 -3.62 -7.37
CA PHE A 85 4.56 -3.95 -7.06
C PHE A 85 4.29 -3.81 -5.56
N PHE A 86 3.25 -3.06 -5.21
CA PHE A 86 2.82 -2.85 -3.84
C PHE A 86 1.32 -3.16 -3.73
N LEU A 87 1.01 -4.43 -3.44
CA LEU A 87 -0.31 -5.01 -3.65
C LEU A 87 -0.79 -5.75 -2.41
N ASP A 88 -2.10 -5.81 -2.18
CA ASP A 88 -2.69 -6.64 -1.13
C ASP A 88 -2.54 -8.13 -1.46
N ALA A 89 -2.33 -9.00 -0.47
CA ALA A 89 -2.51 -10.44 -0.65
C ALA A 89 -4.00 -10.80 -0.85
N ASP A 90 -4.88 -10.02 -0.19
CA ASP A 90 -6.24 -10.37 0.19
C ASP A 90 -6.32 -11.66 1.02
N ASP A 91 -7.40 -11.83 1.78
CA ASP A 91 -7.64 -13.08 2.49
C ASP A 91 -7.95 -14.21 1.49
N SER A 92 -7.25 -15.35 1.60
CA SER A 92 -7.58 -16.55 0.83
C SER A 92 -8.82 -17.27 1.39
N SER A 93 -9.53 -17.97 0.51
CA SER A 93 -10.61 -18.86 0.91
C SER A 93 -10.05 -20.15 1.51
N LYS A 94 -10.02 -20.28 2.84
CA LYS A 94 -9.85 -21.50 3.70
C LYS A 94 -8.84 -22.60 3.32
N ASP A 95 -8.16 -22.53 2.18
CA ASP A 95 -7.32 -23.58 1.61
C ASP A 95 -5.86 -23.16 1.77
N VAL A 96 -5.19 -23.82 2.72
CA VAL A 96 -3.84 -23.46 3.19
C VAL A 96 -2.78 -23.58 2.08
N PHE A 97 -3.09 -24.30 0.99
CA PHE A 97 -2.18 -24.49 -0.15
C PHE A 97 -2.24 -23.36 -1.19
N PHE A 98 -3.25 -22.48 -1.13
CA PHE A 98 -3.46 -21.36 -2.06
C PHE A 98 -3.68 -20.06 -1.29
N THR A 99 -2.60 -19.55 -0.69
CA THR A 99 -2.62 -18.27 0.02
C THR A 99 -2.79 -17.09 -0.94
N GLY A 100 -3.39 -16.01 -0.44
CA GLY A 100 -3.50 -14.74 -1.15
C GLY A 100 -2.13 -14.19 -1.54
N VAL A 101 -1.13 -14.32 -0.67
CA VAL A 101 0.26 -13.95 -0.97
C VAL A 101 0.77 -14.68 -2.22
N LYS A 102 0.64 -16.01 -2.26
CA LYS A 102 1.11 -16.82 -3.39
C LYS A 102 0.39 -16.41 -4.69
N ARG A 103 -0.93 -16.27 -4.64
CA ARG A 103 -1.73 -15.82 -5.78
C ARG A 103 -1.29 -14.45 -6.30
N THR A 104 -1.00 -13.50 -5.41
CA THR A 104 -0.53 -12.18 -5.81
C THR A 104 0.91 -12.24 -6.36
N ARG A 105 1.80 -13.11 -5.85
CA ARG A 105 3.12 -13.35 -6.48
C ARG A 105 2.99 -13.90 -7.88
N ASP A 106 2.19 -14.96 -8.04
CA ASP A 106 1.93 -15.59 -9.34
C ASP A 106 1.37 -14.56 -10.34
N LEU A 107 0.51 -13.63 -9.88
CA LEU A 107 0.02 -12.53 -10.71
C LEU A 107 1.16 -11.62 -11.20
N VAL A 108 2.04 -11.17 -10.30
CA VAL A 108 3.19 -10.30 -10.64
C VAL A 108 4.10 -11.01 -11.65
N GLU A 109 4.45 -12.26 -11.39
CA GLU A 109 5.27 -13.06 -12.30
C GLU A 109 4.61 -13.22 -13.67
N ASN A 110 3.29 -13.45 -13.71
CA ASN A 110 2.54 -13.56 -14.97
C ASN A 110 2.42 -12.24 -15.74
N ILE A 111 2.46 -11.09 -15.06
CA ILE A 111 2.49 -9.78 -15.72
C ILE A 111 3.82 -9.60 -16.45
N LEU A 112 4.93 -10.05 -15.86
CA LEU A 112 6.28 -9.82 -16.37
C LEU A 112 6.91 -11.02 -17.10
N LYS A 113 6.16 -12.10 -17.31
CA LYS A 113 6.67 -13.40 -17.80
C LYS A 113 7.53 -13.33 -19.08
N ASN A 114 7.38 -12.30 -19.90
CA ASN A 114 8.12 -12.10 -21.15
C ASN A 114 8.81 -10.74 -21.24
N GLU A 115 8.92 -10.02 -20.12
CA GLU A 115 9.47 -8.67 -20.07
C GLU A 115 10.87 -8.71 -19.47
N ASP A 116 11.85 -8.14 -20.16
CA ASP A 116 13.23 -8.03 -19.66
C ASP A 116 13.38 -6.70 -18.91
N CYS A 117 12.91 -6.66 -17.66
CA CYS A 117 12.99 -5.48 -16.81
C CYS A 117 13.26 -5.84 -15.34
N SER A 118 13.94 -4.94 -14.63
CA SER A 118 14.12 -5.07 -13.18
C SER A 118 12.79 -4.86 -12.47
N TYR A 119 12.45 -5.77 -11.56
CA TYR A 119 11.26 -5.64 -10.74
C TYR A 119 11.44 -6.16 -9.32
N SER A 120 10.57 -5.69 -8.44
CA SER A 120 10.39 -6.24 -7.10
C SER A 120 8.94 -6.13 -6.67
N SER A 121 8.59 -6.81 -5.57
CA SER A 121 7.25 -6.76 -5.00
C SER A 121 7.32 -6.74 -3.48
N TYR A 122 6.37 -6.03 -2.86
CA TYR A 122 5.99 -6.19 -1.47
C TYR A 122 4.50 -6.49 -1.43
N ILE A 123 4.16 -7.68 -0.95
CA ILE A 123 2.77 -8.10 -0.85
C ILE A 123 2.30 -7.87 0.58
N LEU A 124 1.32 -7.00 0.73
CA LEU A 124 0.79 -6.62 2.03
C LEU A 124 0.08 -7.79 2.72
N PRO A 125 0.16 -7.86 4.06
CA PRO A 125 0.76 -6.87 4.94
C PRO A 125 2.29 -7.00 5.13
N ASN A 126 2.90 -8.15 4.80
CA ASN A 126 4.30 -8.44 5.17
C ASN A 126 5.00 -9.55 4.36
N ASP A 127 4.55 -9.85 3.14
CA ASP A 127 5.06 -10.92 2.26
C ASP A 127 4.86 -12.36 2.78
N ILE A 128 4.24 -12.55 3.93
CA ILE A 128 4.12 -13.86 4.59
C ILE A 128 2.65 -14.20 4.84
N GLU A 129 1.93 -13.30 5.48
CA GLU A 129 0.53 -13.48 5.82
C GLU A 129 -0.38 -12.99 4.70
N ASP A 130 -1.56 -13.60 4.58
CA ASP A 130 -2.64 -13.00 3.82
C ASP A 130 -3.15 -11.72 4.50
N GLY A 131 -3.71 -10.83 3.69
CA GLY A 131 -4.27 -9.58 4.18
C GLY A 131 -4.07 -8.41 3.24
N MET A 132 -4.14 -7.22 3.83
CA MET A 132 -4.25 -5.95 3.11
C MET A 132 -3.62 -4.81 3.91
N THR A 133 -3.48 -3.64 3.29
CA THR A 133 -3.03 -2.40 3.96
C THR A 133 -3.74 -2.18 5.29
N GLU A 134 -5.08 -2.28 5.33
CA GLU A 134 -5.83 -2.04 6.57
C GLU A 134 -5.48 -3.05 7.67
N ARG A 135 -5.15 -4.30 7.34
CA ARG A 135 -4.72 -5.30 8.33
C ARG A 135 -3.41 -4.90 9.00
N LEU A 136 -2.44 -4.40 8.22
CA LEU A 136 -1.20 -3.83 8.76
C LEU A 136 -1.52 -2.63 9.67
N LEU A 137 -2.26 -1.65 9.16
CA LEU A 137 -2.48 -0.38 9.86
C LEU A 137 -3.33 -0.53 11.12
N ASN A 138 -4.27 -1.48 11.16
CA ASN A 138 -5.06 -1.76 12.36
C ASN A 138 -4.18 -2.20 13.55
N LYS A 139 -3.11 -2.97 13.30
CA LYS A 139 -2.12 -3.35 14.33
C LYS A 139 -1.28 -2.16 14.80
N CYS A 140 -1.26 -1.08 14.03
CA CYS A 140 -0.41 0.08 14.26
C CYS A 140 -1.10 1.20 15.05
N PHE A 141 -2.41 1.18 15.27
CA PHE A 141 -3.04 2.26 16.05
C PHE A 141 -2.50 2.36 17.48
N LEU A 142 -2.17 3.58 17.92
CA LEU A 142 -1.75 3.85 19.31
C LEU A 142 -2.82 3.48 20.35
N CYS A 143 -4.10 3.55 19.97
CA CYS A 143 -5.25 3.21 20.80
C CYS A 143 -5.61 1.72 20.73
N ASN A 144 -4.61 0.84 20.90
CA ASN A 144 -4.75 -0.61 20.75
C ASN A 144 -5.87 -1.24 21.59
N LYS A 145 -6.17 -0.72 22.79
CA LYS A 145 -7.29 -1.19 23.63
C LYS A 145 -8.64 -0.97 22.96
N THR A 146 -8.83 0.17 22.29
CA THR A 146 -10.06 0.49 21.55
C THR A 146 -10.19 -0.40 20.32
N VAL A 147 -9.09 -0.58 19.58
CA VAL A 147 -9.05 -1.48 18.42
C VAL A 147 -9.47 -2.90 18.82
N LYS A 148 -8.84 -3.43 19.89
CA LYS A 148 -9.16 -4.76 20.43
C LYS A 148 -10.62 -4.88 20.86
N TYR A 149 -11.16 -3.86 21.53
CA TYR A 149 -12.57 -3.85 21.94
C TYR A 149 -13.52 -3.91 20.74
N ILE A 150 -13.26 -3.13 19.68
CA ILE A 150 -14.11 -3.15 18.48
C ILE A 150 -14.03 -4.51 17.78
N GLU A 151 -12.81 -5.04 17.62
CA GLU A 151 -12.56 -6.29 16.93
C GLU A 151 -13.17 -7.51 17.66
N GLU A 152 -12.97 -7.61 18.98
CA GLU A 152 -13.37 -8.78 19.77
C GLU A 152 -14.80 -8.69 20.30
N THR A 153 -15.28 -7.48 20.63
CA THR A 153 -16.59 -7.28 21.25
C THR A 153 -17.59 -6.69 20.27
N THR A 154 -17.34 -5.50 19.73
CA THR A 154 -18.34 -4.77 18.93
C THR A 154 -18.75 -5.53 17.67
N PHE A 155 -17.79 -6.09 16.91
CA PHE A 155 -18.13 -6.89 15.74
C PHE A 155 -18.95 -8.13 16.08
N LYS A 156 -18.60 -8.82 17.17
CA LYS A 156 -19.34 -10.00 17.63
C LYS A 156 -20.79 -9.63 17.95
N GLU A 157 -21.00 -8.57 18.72
CA GLU A 157 -22.35 -8.11 19.09
C GLU A 157 -23.16 -7.69 17.86
N ILE A 158 -22.55 -6.98 16.89
CA ILE A 158 -23.22 -6.60 15.63
C ILE A 158 -23.63 -7.84 14.81
N GLU A 159 -22.76 -8.84 14.71
CA GLU A 159 -23.06 -10.09 14.00
C GLU A 159 -24.21 -10.87 14.65
N GLU A 160 -24.32 -10.83 15.99
CA GLU A 160 -25.41 -11.47 16.74
C GLU A 160 -26.78 -10.83 16.47
N LEU A 161 -26.82 -9.53 16.14
CA LEU A 161 -28.06 -8.84 15.74
C LEU A 161 -28.61 -9.36 14.41
N LYS A 162 -27.76 -9.94 13.54
CA LYS A 162 -28.11 -10.45 12.20
C LYS A 162 -28.73 -9.42 11.24
N GLU A 163 -28.61 -8.13 11.56
CA GLU A 163 -29.12 -7.03 10.72
C GLU A 163 -28.10 -6.61 9.64
N ILE A 164 -26.81 -6.81 9.89
CA ILE A 164 -25.71 -6.38 9.04
C ILE A 164 -24.72 -7.54 8.86
N ILE A 165 -24.22 -7.70 7.64
CA ILE A 165 -23.14 -8.64 7.33
C ILE A 165 -21.84 -7.84 7.16
N ILE A 166 -20.86 -8.10 8.03
CA ILE A 166 -19.53 -7.47 7.95
C ILE A 166 -18.67 -8.26 6.97
N ASN A 167 -18.66 -7.85 5.69
CA ASN A 167 -17.94 -8.59 4.63
C ASN A 167 -16.41 -8.56 4.78
N ASN A 168 -15.84 -7.45 5.29
CA ASN A 168 -14.40 -7.31 5.49
C ASN A 168 -14.12 -6.61 6.83
N LYS A 169 -13.83 -7.42 7.85
CA LYS A 169 -13.59 -6.93 9.22
C LYS A 169 -12.40 -5.97 9.30
N HIS A 170 -11.32 -6.19 8.54
CA HIS A 170 -10.15 -5.32 8.57
C HIS A 170 -10.44 -3.93 8.01
N LYS A 171 -11.11 -3.83 6.85
CA LYS A 171 -11.54 -2.55 6.29
C LYS A 171 -12.57 -1.86 7.17
N SER A 172 -13.57 -2.60 7.68
CA SER A 172 -14.57 -2.03 8.59
C SER A 172 -13.94 -1.47 9.86
N LEU A 173 -13.00 -2.18 10.48
CA LEU A 173 -12.30 -1.74 11.68
C LEU A 173 -11.51 -0.46 11.42
N PHE A 174 -10.75 -0.44 10.33
CA PHE A 174 -9.97 0.73 9.94
C PHE A 174 -10.87 1.95 9.73
N MET A 175 -12.00 1.78 9.05
CA MET A 175 -12.95 2.86 8.77
C MET A 175 -13.64 3.37 10.03
N ILE A 176 -13.99 2.48 10.97
CA ILE A 176 -14.50 2.87 12.30
C ILE A 176 -13.45 3.70 13.04
N MET A 177 -12.21 3.23 13.09
CA MET A 177 -11.12 3.95 13.75
C MET A 177 -10.86 5.31 13.09
N ALA A 178 -10.87 5.37 11.76
CA ALA A 178 -10.75 6.62 11.01
C ALA A 178 -11.89 7.61 11.34
N ALA A 179 -13.13 7.12 11.42
CA ALA A 179 -14.28 7.93 11.79
C ALA A 179 -14.17 8.45 13.24
N LEU A 180 -13.78 7.60 14.19
CA LEU A 180 -13.62 7.95 15.60
C LEU A 180 -12.52 9.02 15.81
N LEU A 181 -11.41 8.90 15.10
CA LEU A 181 -10.23 9.74 15.33
C LEU A 181 -10.23 11.02 14.48
N ALA A 182 -10.81 11.01 13.28
CA ALA A 182 -10.70 12.12 12.33
C ALA A 182 -12.04 12.67 11.80
N LYS A 183 -13.19 12.14 12.26
CA LYS A 183 -14.54 12.52 11.79
C LYS A 183 -14.74 12.42 10.27
N LYS A 184 -13.88 11.67 9.57
CA LYS A 184 -13.95 11.41 8.12
C LYS A 184 -13.74 9.91 7.88
N GLY A 185 -14.71 9.27 7.23
CA GLY A 185 -14.65 7.85 6.88
C GLY A 185 -14.07 7.65 5.47
N VAL A 186 -12.80 7.99 5.26
CA VAL A 186 -12.08 7.73 3.99
C VAL A 186 -10.63 7.37 4.29
N ALA A 187 -10.16 6.21 3.83
CA ALA A 187 -8.90 5.63 4.27
C ALA A 187 -7.66 6.49 3.95
N HIS A 188 -7.47 6.85 2.67
CA HIS A 188 -6.34 7.68 2.26
C HIS A 188 -6.36 9.06 2.94
N HIS A 189 -7.52 9.70 3.12
CA HIS A 189 -7.59 10.96 3.88
C HIS A 189 -7.21 10.81 5.35
N PHE A 190 -7.50 9.66 5.95
CA PHE A 190 -7.09 9.38 7.32
C PHE A 190 -5.58 9.24 7.41
N ILE A 191 -4.97 8.40 6.55
CA ILE A 191 -3.51 8.23 6.47
C ILE A 191 -2.83 9.57 6.23
N GLU A 192 -3.36 10.38 5.30
CA GLU A 192 -2.80 11.67 4.93
C GLU A 192 -2.74 12.66 6.12
N ASN A 193 -3.84 12.76 6.87
CA ASN A 193 -4.00 13.83 7.86
C ASN A 193 -3.73 13.40 9.30
N ASN A 194 -3.76 12.08 9.58
CA ASN A 194 -3.74 11.53 10.93
C ASN A 194 -2.72 10.39 11.07
N PHE A 195 -1.67 10.37 10.25
CA PHE A 195 -0.60 9.35 10.34
C PHE A 195 0.01 9.23 11.75
N LYS A 196 0.04 10.33 12.51
CA LYS A 196 0.50 10.38 13.91
C LYS A 196 -0.31 9.50 14.88
N SER A 197 -1.49 9.02 14.47
CA SER A 197 -2.32 8.10 15.25
C SER A 197 -1.79 6.66 15.23
N PHE A 198 -0.81 6.37 14.35
CA PHE A 198 -0.11 5.10 14.31
C PHE A 198 1.16 5.13 15.17
N ASP A 199 1.45 4.01 15.82
CA ASP A 199 2.69 3.73 16.52
C ASP A 199 3.82 3.56 15.52
N SER A 200 4.65 4.58 15.39
CA SER A 200 5.83 4.58 14.52
C SER A 200 6.90 3.58 14.94
N LYS A 201 6.77 2.95 16.12
CA LYS A 201 7.65 1.89 16.62
C LYS A 201 7.10 0.49 16.38
N ASN A 202 5.87 0.34 15.86
CA ASN A 202 5.33 -0.95 15.50
C ASN A 202 6.28 -1.69 14.53
N GLU A 203 6.54 -2.96 14.82
CA GLU A 203 7.55 -3.74 14.09
C GLU A 203 7.17 -3.97 12.63
N ASP A 204 5.90 -4.29 12.34
CA ASP A 204 5.44 -4.53 10.98
C ASP A 204 5.49 -3.25 10.14
N LEU A 205 5.08 -2.11 10.72
CA LEU A 205 5.18 -0.81 10.04
C LEU A 205 6.64 -0.42 9.78
N LYS A 206 7.55 -0.68 10.73
CA LYS A 206 8.99 -0.45 10.54
C LYS A 206 9.60 -1.34 9.49
N LYS A 207 9.18 -2.61 9.39
CA LYS A 207 9.64 -3.51 8.31
C LYS A 207 9.24 -2.96 6.95
N LEU A 208 7.99 -2.53 6.79
CA LEU A 208 7.53 -1.87 5.57
C LEU A 208 8.31 -0.59 5.27
N GLU A 209 8.47 0.27 6.28
CA GLU A 209 9.23 1.52 6.16
C GLU A 209 10.66 1.26 5.68
N ASN A 210 11.38 0.36 6.34
CA ASN A 210 12.74 0.00 5.96
C ASN A 210 12.81 -0.57 4.54
N TRP A 211 11.86 -1.43 4.16
CA TRP A 211 11.81 -1.99 2.80
C TRP A 211 11.67 -0.89 1.73
N ILE A 212 10.80 0.10 1.94
CA ILE A 212 10.68 1.26 1.03
C ILE A 212 11.99 2.06 1.00
N LEU A 213 12.60 2.30 2.17
CA LEU A 213 13.84 3.06 2.27
C LEU A 213 15.02 2.35 1.57
N ASP A 214 15.09 1.03 1.63
CA ASP A 214 16.10 0.22 0.94
C ASP A 214 15.97 0.35 -0.58
N LYS A 215 14.75 0.48 -1.12
CA LYS A 215 14.53 0.68 -2.57
C LYS A 215 15.03 2.01 -3.10
N ILE A 216 15.06 3.01 -2.23
CA ILE A 216 15.49 4.37 -2.57
C ILE A 216 16.89 4.68 -2.05
N SER A 217 17.63 3.70 -1.52
CA SER A 217 19.00 3.88 -1.04
C SER A 217 20.01 3.71 -2.16
#